data_AF-H3GMG2-F1
#
_entry.id   AF-H3GMG2-F1
#
_cell.length_a   1.000
_cell.length_b   1.000
_cell.length_c   1.000
_cell.angle_alpha   90.00
_cell.angle_beta   90.00
_cell.angle_gamma   90.00
#
_symmetry.space_group_name_H-M   'P 1'
#
loop_
_entity.id
_entity.type
_entity.pdbx_description
1 polymer ?
#
loop_
_entity_poly.entity_id
_entity_poly.type
_entity_poly.pdbx_seq_one_letter_code
_entity_poly.pdbx_strand_id
1 'polypeptide(L)'
;MSDVEWRKFLALCNELRGVKNAKGVSPAVEKLQSFLSDDHARQLVHRWRSWGFLLTSLLHLLKEETRMYLNADGRKRKSATRPKMPQLRYWHYLRTELETAHVAGDGPMLHLDPNGRDCLRQLFAFSAAVIDRRTSIQFDRSFETQVDKEAWLTVEVIVQYRVYCAVLDYKDWKNMLQVALGSISPSLDSRLIGDADTATTRTRVVRFLLKNCPFDLVELLPVLVKEIGDWFEAGKGEAMEKDADNLLLVVASTLLETLTDLMRTYFGSIAPFMLKRGVAVLEFIGKSNKARKNGLRGAPAEFVMKFLELFQHNETTVPDFCYLTPKKLLREMTKLVQVAMG
;
A
#
# COMPACT_ATOMS: atom_id res chain seq x y z
N MET A 1 -12.93 -31.01 -25.00
CA MET A 1 -11.86 -30.02 -25.29
C MET A 1 -11.26 -29.44 -24.01
N SER A 2 -12.08 -29.06 -23.01
CA SER A 2 -11.59 -28.54 -21.72
C SER A 2 -10.57 -29.43 -21.00
N ASP A 3 -10.68 -30.75 -21.08
CA ASP A 3 -9.80 -31.68 -20.34
C ASP A 3 -8.35 -31.68 -20.85
N VAL A 4 -8.15 -31.46 -22.15
CA VAL A 4 -6.80 -31.40 -22.75
C VAL A 4 -6.12 -30.09 -22.34
N GLU A 5 -6.85 -28.97 -22.40
CA GLU A 5 -6.36 -27.66 -22.00
C GLU A 5 -6.11 -27.59 -20.49
N TRP A 6 -6.97 -28.21 -19.68
CA TRP A 6 -6.78 -28.36 -18.25
C TRP A 6 -5.49 -29.12 -17.92
N ARG A 7 -5.25 -30.27 -18.58
CA ARG A 7 -3.99 -31.03 -18.40
C ARG A 7 -2.77 -30.23 -18.85
N LYS A 8 -2.87 -29.48 -19.95
CA LYS A 8 -1.80 -28.59 -20.41
C LYS A 8 -1.50 -27.51 -19.36
N PHE A 9 -2.54 -26.84 -18.83
CA PHE A 9 -2.41 -25.85 -17.77
C PHE A 9 -1.77 -26.43 -16.49
N LEU A 10 -2.23 -27.60 -16.04
CA LEU A 10 -1.66 -28.29 -14.88
C LEU A 10 -0.18 -28.63 -15.10
N ALA A 11 0.18 -29.13 -16.28
CA ALA A 11 1.56 -29.43 -16.61
C ALA A 11 2.45 -28.18 -16.56
N LEU A 12 1.98 -27.04 -17.07
CA LEU A 12 2.70 -25.77 -17.01
C LEU A 12 2.91 -25.30 -15.57
N CYS A 13 1.87 -25.35 -14.73
CA CYS A 13 1.99 -25.00 -13.32
C CYS A 13 2.94 -25.92 -12.55
N ASN A 14 2.90 -27.22 -12.83
CA ASN A 14 3.81 -28.19 -12.22
C ASN A 14 5.25 -28.00 -12.71
N GLU A 15 5.46 -27.61 -13.97
CA GLU A 15 6.78 -27.26 -14.49
C GLU A 15 7.36 -26.05 -13.72
N LEU A 16 6.56 -25.01 -13.48
CA LEU A 16 6.96 -23.85 -12.66
C LEU A 16 7.33 -24.24 -11.23
N ARG A 17 6.54 -25.10 -10.58
CA ARG A 17 6.85 -25.63 -9.23
C ARG A 17 8.07 -26.55 -9.21
N GLY A 18 8.39 -27.19 -10.34
CA GLY A 18 9.53 -28.08 -10.48
C GLY A 18 10.87 -27.35 -10.65
N VAL A 19 10.86 -26.02 -10.84
CA VAL A 19 12.08 -25.22 -11.03
C VAL A 19 12.87 -25.15 -9.73
N LYS A 20 14.07 -25.74 -9.72
CA LYS A 20 15.00 -25.75 -8.57
C LYS A 20 16.20 -24.82 -8.71
N ASN A 21 16.37 -24.19 -9.87
CA ASN A 21 17.50 -23.31 -10.15
C ASN A 21 17.16 -22.29 -11.26
N ALA A 22 17.95 -21.22 -11.32
CA ALA A 22 17.73 -20.11 -12.25
C ALA A 22 17.74 -20.49 -13.75
N LYS A 23 18.33 -21.63 -14.14
CA LYS A 23 18.36 -22.06 -15.56
C LYS A 23 17.01 -22.57 -16.05
N GLY A 24 16.19 -23.16 -15.15
CA GLY A 24 14.86 -23.65 -15.48
C GLY A 24 13.77 -22.57 -15.48
N VAL A 25 14.07 -21.38 -14.99
CA VAL A 25 13.11 -20.28 -14.80
C VAL A 25 12.57 -19.74 -16.13
N SER A 26 13.46 -19.30 -17.05
CA SER A 26 13.04 -18.66 -18.31
C SER A 26 12.17 -19.57 -19.18
N PRO A 27 12.58 -20.83 -19.47
CA PRO A 27 11.79 -21.69 -20.33
C PRO A 27 10.40 -22.03 -19.77
N ALA A 28 10.29 -22.21 -18.45
CA ALA A 28 9.01 -22.50 -17.80
C ALA A 28 8.06 -21.29 -17.86
N VAL A 29 8.57 -20.09 -17.63
CA VAL A 29 7.79 -18.85 -17.73
C VAL A 29 7.38 -18.56 -19.17
N GLU A 30 8.26 -18.73 -20.15
CA GLU A 30 7.97 -18.48 -21.57
C GLU A 30 6.83 -19.38 -22.07
N LYS A 31 6.83 -20.66 -21.68
CA LYS A 31 5.72 -21.59 -22.01
C LYS A 31 4.40 -21.14 -21.39
N LEU A 32 4.42 -20.68 -20.14
CA LEU A 32 3.22 -20.15 -19.49
C LEU A 32 2.73 -18.87 -20.16
N GLN A 33 3.64 -17.94 -20.47
CA GLN A 33 3.31 -16.69 -21.16
C GLN A 33 2.69 -16.95 -22.53
N SER A 34 3.23 -17.90 -23.29
CA SER A 34 2.64 -18.33 -24.56
C SER A 34 1.27 -18.99 -24.42
N PHE A 35 0.99 -19.63 -23.28
CA PHE A 35 -0.35 -20.17 -23.00
C PHE A 35 -1.33 -19.04 -22.65
N LEU A 36 -0.92 -18.11 -21.78
CA LEU A 36 -1.78 -17.01 -21.32
C LEU A 36 -1.88 -15.85 -22.31
N SER A 37 -1.08 -15.82 -23.39
CA SER A 37 -1.26 -14.83 -24.46
C SER A 37 -2.56 -15.05 -25.25
N ASP A 38 -3.17 -16.22 -25.15
CA ASP A 38 -4.48 -16.53 -25.74
C ASP A 38 -5.62 -16.15 -24.77
N ASP A 39 -6.54 -15.29 -25.22
CA ASP A 39 -7.69 -14.87 -24.43
C ASP A 39 -8.63 -16.04 -24.09
N HIS A 40 -8.71 -17.06 -24.96
CA HIS A 40 -9.49 -18.26 -24.66
C HIS A 40 -8.90 -19.01 -23.46
N ALA A 41 -7.58 -19.20 -23.45
CA ALA A 41 -6.88 -19.82 -22.33
C ALA A 41 -7.04 -19.04 -21.02
N ARG A 42 -7.00 -17.70 -21.06
CA ARG A 42 -7.27 -16.85 -19.88
C ARG A 42 -8.68 -17.04 -19.35
N GLN A 43 -9.68 -17.04 -20.23
CA GLN A 43 -11.08 -17.27 -19.86
C GLN A 43 -11.28 -18.66 -19.24
N LEU A 44 -10.57 -19.68 -19.73
CA LEU A 44 -10.59 -21.01 -19.14
C LEU A 44 -10.00 -21.03 -17.73
N VAL A 45 -8.84 -20.40 -17.50
CA VAL A 45 -8.23 -20.28 -16.16
C VAL A 45 -9.17 -19.57 -15.19
N HIS A 46 -9.85 -18.52 -15.66
CA HIS A 46 -10.88 -17.81 -14.91
C HIS A 46 -12.06 -18.70 -14.55
N ARG A 47 -12.62 -19.41 -15.55
CA ARG A 47 -13.75 -20.34 -15.38
C ARG A 47 -13.42 -21.48 -14.42
N TRP A 48 -12.19 -22.00 -14.46
CA TRP A 48 -11.71 -23.02 -13.54
C TRP A 48 -11.36 -22.48 -12.14
N ARG A 49 -11.44 -21.16 -11.92
CA ARG A 49 -11.01 -20.48 -10.68
C ARG A 49 -9.59 -20.86 -10.26
N SER A 50 -8.71 -21.04 -11.24
CA SER A 50 -7.38 -21.64 -11.02
C SER A 50 -6.25 -20.61 -10.95
N TRP A 51 -6.60 -19.32 -10.88
CA TRP A 51 -5.66 -18.22 -10.68
C TRP A 51 -4.82 -18.40 -9.40
N GLY A 52 -5.41 -18.83 -8.28
CA GLY A 52 -4.68 -19.09 -7.05
C GLY A 52 -3.58 -20.15 -7.21
N PHE A 53 -3.87 -21.21 -7.96
CA PHE A 53 -2.92 -22.28 -8.25
C PHE A 53 -1.76 -21.80 -9.15
N LEU A 54 -2.09 -21.04 -10.19
CA LEU A 54 -1.14 -20.42 -11.11
C LEU A 54 -0.20 -19.44 -10.37
N LEU A 55 -0.77 -18.48 -9.65
CA LEU A 55 -0.02 -17.44 -8.93
C LEU A 55 0.85 -18.03 -7.82
N THR A 56 0.39 -19.07 -7.13
CA THR A 56 1.22 -19.82 -6.16
C THR A 56 2.43 -20.48 -6.84
N SER A 57 2.24 -21.00 -8.06
CA SER A 57 3.32 -21.63 -8.83
C SER A 57 4.35 -20.59 -9.29
N LEU A 58 3.89 -19.42 -9.72
CA LEU A 58 4.75 -18.27 -10.03
C LEU A 58 5.48 -17.74 -8.79
N LEU A 59 4.81 -17.67 -7.64
CA LEU A 59 5.43 -17.26 -6.38
C LEU A 59 6.53 -18.21 -5.94
N HIS A 60 6.36 -19.52 -6.14
CA HIS A 60 7.41 -20.50 -5.84
C HIS A 60 8.68 -20.21 -6.65
N LEU A 61 8.50 -19.98 -7.95
CA LEU A 61 9.60 -19.62 -8.86
C LEU A 61 10.27 -18.30 -8.44
N LEU A 62 9.47 -17.28 -8.11
CA LEU A 62 9.98 -16.00 -7.62
C LEU A 62 10.77 -16.16 -6.32
N LYS A 63 10.28 -16.97 -5.38
CA LYS A 63 10.98 -17.28 -4.12
C LYS A 63 12.31 -17.95 -4.38
N GLU A 64 12.39 -18.91 -5.31
CA GLU A 64 13.66 -19.57 -5.65
C GLU A 64 14.64 -18.63 -6.36
N GLU A 65 14.17 -17.73 -7.22
CA GLU A 65 15.02 -16.74 -7.88
C GLU A 65 15.58 -15.71 -6.90
N THR A 66 14.70 -15.17 -6.05
CA THR A 66 15.05 -14.19 -5.01
C THR A 66 15.71 -14.85 -3.80
N ARG A 67 15.72 -16.19 -3.69
CA ARG A 67 16.34 -16.94 -2.59
C ARG A 67 17.80 -16.57 -2.37
N MET A 68 18.55 -16.40 -3.46
CA MET A 68 19.97 -16.02 -3.39
C MET A 68 20.17 -14.57 -2.93
N TYR A 69 19.16 -13.73 -3.16
CA TYR A 69 19.12 -12.35 -2.71
C TYR A 69 18.71 -12.26 -1.23
N LEU A 70 17.63 -12.94 -0.84
CA LEU A 70 17.02 -12.85 0.50
C LEU A 70 17.75 -13.67 1.57
N ASN A 71 18.47 -14.76 1.22
CA ASN A 71 19.26 -15.56 2.17
C ASN A 71 20.72 -15.11 2.28
N ALA A 72 21.00 -13.81 2.16
CA ALA A 72 22.34 -13.26 2.37
C ALA A 72 22.83 -13.35 3.84
N ASP A 73 22.03 -13.93 4.75
CA ASP A 73 22.44 -14.24 6.11
C ASP A 73 23.34 -15.49 6.19
N GLY A 74 24.63 -15.23 6.42
CA GLY A 74 25.41 -15.98 7.42
C GLY A 74 26.13 -17.26 7.01
N ARG A 75 25.85 -17.88 5.86
CA ARG A 75 26.69 -19.00 5.37
C ARG A 75 27.59 -18.54 4.24
N LYS A 76 28.85 -18.26 4.58
CA LYS A 76 29.98 -18.15 3.62
C LYS A 76 30.02 -19.39 2.72
N ARG A 77 29.24 -19.42 1.63
CA ARG A 77 29.52 -20.31 0.51
C ARG A 77 30.78 -19.77 -0.17
N LYS A 78 31.82 -20.59 -0.21
CA LYS A 78 33.08 -20.36 -0.94
C LYS A 78 32.83 -20.37 -2.46
N SER A 79 32.00 -19.46 -2.95
CA SER A 79 31.77 -19.23 -4.37
C SER A 79 32.32 -17.86 -4.70
N ALA A 80 33.44 -17.81 -5.44
CA ALA A 80 34.08 -16.58 -5.89
C ALA A 80 33.28 -15.85 -6.98
N THR A 81 32.14 -16.39 -7.41
CA THR A 81 31.27 -15.79 -8.42
C THR A 81 30.20 -14.95 -7.73
N ARG A 82 30.18 -13.64 -8.02
CA ARG A 82 29.06 -12.76 -7.62
C ARG A 82 27.75 -13.42 -8.04
N PRO A 83 26.77 -13.57 -7.14
CA PRO A 83 25.47 -14.12 -7.52
C PRO A 83 24.88 -13.31 -8.67
N LYS A 84 24.38 -13.99 -9.70
CA LYS A 84 23.73 -13.33 -10.84
C LYS A 84 22.51 -12.56 -10.32
N MET A 85 22.42 -11.29 -10.68
CA MET A 85 21.31 -10.41 -10.29
C MET A 85 19.97 -11.04 -10.74
N PRO A 86 19.00 -11.24 -9.82
CA PRO A 86 17.66 -11.70 -10.15
C PRO A 86 17.01 -10.83 -11.22
N GLN A 87 16.18 -11.42 -12.07
CA GLN A 87 15.42 -10.71 -13.09
C GLN A 87 14.04 -10.36 -12.54
N LEU A 88 13.87 -9.10 -12.11
CA LEU A 88 12.59 -8.61 -11.56
C LEU A 88 11.40 -8.71 -12.53
N ARG A 89 11.66 -8.96 -13.81
CA ARG A 89 10.62 -9.22 -14.82
C ARG A 89 9.64 -10.32 -14.41
N TYR A 90 10.07 -11.31 -13.63
CA TYR A 90 9.19 -12.40 -13.19
C TYR A 90 8.29 -12.00 -12.01
N TRP A 91 8.79 -11.13 -11.13
CA TRP A 91 7.95 -10.51 -10.10
C TRP A 91 6.91 -9.61 -10.76
N HIS A 92 7.36 -8.74 -11.65
CA HIS A 92 6.47 -7.87 -12.42
C HIS A 92 5.40 -8.68 -13.16
N TYR A 93 5.79 -9.78 -13.80
CA TYR A 93 4.87 -10.69 -14.48
C TYR A 93 3.83 -11.29 -13.52
N LEU A 94 4.26 -11.81 -12.36
CA LEU A 94 3.35 -12.30 -11.32
C LEU A 94 2.36 -11.22 -10.90
N ARG A 95 2.82 -9.98 -10.67
CA ARG A 95 1.97 -8.86 -10.28
C ARG A 95 0.95 -8.52 -11.37
N THR A 96 1.36 -8.49 -12.64
CA THR A 96 0.46 -8.24 -13.77
C THR A 96 -0.61 -9.34 -13.89
N GLU A 97 -0.25 -10.60 -13.69
CA GLU A 97 -1.21 -11.71 -13.69
C GLU A 97 -2.13 -11.66 -12.45
N LEU A 98 -1.63 -11.21 -11.30
CA LEU A 98 -2.45 -10.95 -10.12
C LEU A 98 -3.50 -9.87 -10.42
N GLU A 99 -3.10 -8.75 -11.02
CA GLU A 99 -4.02 -7.68 -11.44
C GLU A 99 -5.04 -8.19 -12.48
N THR A 100 -4.59 -9.00 -13.44
CA THR A 100 -5.44 -9.57 -14.49
C THR A 100 -6.46 -10.57 -13.93
N ALA A 101 -6.13 -11.30 -12.86
CA ALA A 101 -7.08 -12.14 -12.14
C ALA A 101 -8.26 -11.35 -11.53
N HIS A 102 -8.25 -10.02 -11.63
CA HIS A 102 -9.31 -9.12 -11.13
C HIS A 102 -10.05 -8.41 -12.28
N VAL A 103 -9.60 -8.55 -13.53
CA VAL A 103 -10.16 -7.87 -14.71
C VAL A 103 -11.14 -8.82 -15.42
N ALA A 104 -12.44 -8.63 -15.16
CA ALA A 104 -13.58 -8.85 -16.07
C ALA A 104 -14.88 -8.99 -15.27
N GLY A 105 -15.44 -7.86 -14.78
CA GLY A 105 -16.82 -7.80 -14.25
C GLY A 105 -17.10 -8.48 -12.90
N ASP A 106 -16.35 -9.52 -12.54
CA ASP A 106 -16.59 -10.38 -11.36
C ASP A 106 -15.89 -9.88 -10.08
N GLY A 107 -15.03 -8.87 -10.18
CA GLY A 107 -14.28 -8.32 -9.05
C GLY A 107 -13.18 -9.27 -8.52
N PRO A 108 -12.69 -9.06 -7.28
CA PRO A 108 -11.60 -9.84 -6.71
C PRO A 108 -12.02 -11.29 -6.42
N MET A 109 -11.49 -12.29 -7.14
CA MET A 109 -11.95 -13.68 -7.03
C MET A 109 -11.09 -14.61 -6.18
N LEU A 110 -9.84 -14.27 -5.88
CA LEU A 110 -8.91 -15.18 -5.19
C LEU A 110 -9.37 -15.57 -3.77
N HIS A 111 -10.18 -14.73 -3.12
CA HIS A 111 -10.74 -15.02 -1.81
C HIS A 111 -11.82 -16.12 -1.82
N LEU A 112 -12.34 -16.49 -3.00
CA LEU A 112 -13.42 -17.47 -3.14
C LEU A 112 -12.90 -18.91 -3.14
N ASP A 113 -11.62 -19.15 -3.40
CA ASP A 113 -11.01 -20.48 -3.50
C ASP A 113 -9.90 -20.67 -2.43
N PRO A 114 -9.73 -21.88 -1.84
CA PRO A 114 -8.69 -22.13 -0.86
C PRO A 114 -7.26 -21.85 -1.35
N ASN A 115 -6.93 -22.22 -2.60
CA ASN A 115 -5.59 -21.98 -3.15
C ASN A 115 -5.34 -20.48 -3.34
N GLY A 116 -6.35 -19.72 -3.75
CA GLY A 116 -6.30 -18.27 -3.89
C GLY A 116 -6.12 -17.58 -2.54
N ARG A 117 -6.80 -18.06 -1.49
CA ARG A 117 -6.58 -17.56 -0.12
C ARG A 117 -5.15 -17.79 0.35
N ASP A 118 -4.64 -18.99 0.15
CA ASP A 118 -3.26 -19.32 0.53
C ASP A 118 -2.24 -18.55 -0.30
N CYS A 119 -2.52 -18.34 -1.59
CA CYS A 119 -1.72 -17.50 -2.47
C CYS A 119 -1.63 -16.07 -1.94
N LEU A 120 -2.76 -15.45 -1.58
CA LEU A 120 -2.82 -14.09 -1.03
C LEU A 120 -1.98 -13.97 0.25
N ARG A 121 -2.14 -14.91 1.20
CA ARG A 121 -1.34 -14.91 2.44
C ARG A 121 0.14 -15.03 2.16
N GLN A 122 0.53 -15.97 1.29
CA GLN A 122 1.92 -16.21 0.96
C GLN A 122 2.57 -15.04 0.20
N LEU A 123 1.84 -14.41 -0.73
CA LEU A 123 2.30 -13.23 -1.45
C LEU A 123 2.47 -12.04 -0.51
N PHE A 124 1.47 -11.80 0.34
CA PHE A 124 1.50 -10.71 1.31
C PHE A 124 2.66 -10.87 2.29
N ALA A 125 2.79 -12.04 2.93
CA ALA A 125 3.86 -12.31 3.88
C ALA A 125 5.25 -12.24 3.24
N PHE A 126 5.38 -12.72 2.00
CA PHE A 126 6.64 -12.63 1.24
C PHE A 126 7.01 -11.18 0.95
N SER A 127 6.10 -10.37 0.41
CA SER A 127 6.35 -8.96 0.14
C SER A 127 6.62 -8.16 1.41
N ALA A 128 5.88 -8.39 2.49
CA ALA A 128 6.10 -7.75 3.78
C ALA A 128 7.49 -8.07 4.35
N ALA A 129 7.95 -9.32 4.24
CA ALA A 129 9.29 -9.71 4.67
C ALA A 129 10.40 -9.06 3.82
N VAL A 130 10.15 -8.81 2.54
CA VAL A 130 11.08 -8.08 1.67
C VAL A 130 11.17 -6.61 2.07
N ILE A 131 10.04 -5.98 2.39
CA ILE A 131 9.95 -4.57 2.82
C ILE A 131 10.57 -4.36 4.20
N ASP A 132 10.27 -5.20 5.20
CA ASP A 132 10.79 -5.06 6.57
C ASP A 132 12.26 -5.50 6.71
N ARG A 133 12.94 -5.82 5.61
CA ARG A 133 14.31 -6.29 5.67
C ARG A 133 15.25 -5.15 6.11
N ARG A 134 15.93 -5.36 7.24
CA ARG A 134 16.89 -4.41 7.83
C ARG A 134 18.34 -4.61 7.37
N THR A 135 18.63 -5.73 6.71
CA THR A 135 19.95 -6.07 6.20
C THR A 135 20.14 -5.55 4.76
N SER A 136 21.15 -4.69 4.58
CA SER A 136 21.65 -4.29 3.26
C SER A 136 22.37 -5.46 2.60
N ILE A 137 22.11 -5.69 1.32
CA ILE A 137 22.71 -6.79 0.55
C ILE A 137 23.87 -6.24 -0.29
N GLN A 138 24.80 -7.12 -0.65
CA GLN A 138 25.96 -6.83 -1.50
C GLN A 138 25.64 -6.42 -2.97
N PHE A 139 24.38 -6.07 -3.28
CA PHE A 139 23.97 -5.61 -4.62
C PHE A 139 23.93 -4.08 -4.69
N ASP A 140 23.81 -3.54 -5.90
CA ASP A 140 23.67 -2.09 -6.09
C ASP A 140 22.36 -1.59 -5.48
N ARG A 141 22.40 -0.39 -4.90
CA ARG A 141 21.26 0.30 -4.29
C ARG A 141 20.10 0.46 -5.28
N SER A 142 20.41 0.70 -6.56
CA SER A 142 19.41 0.81 -7.62
C SER A 142 18.54 -0.46 -7.74
N PHE A 143 19.14 -1.63 -7.59
CA PHE A 143 18.43 -2.90 -7.64
C PHE A 143 17.61 -3.13 -6.36
N GLU A 144 18.13 -2.77 -5.19
CA GLU A 144 17.38 -2.87 -3.94
C GLU A 144 16.11 -2.00 -3.96
N THR A 145 16.21 -0.77 -4.48
CA THR A 145 15.03 0.11 -4.68
C THR A 145 14.00 -0.52 -5.61
N GLN A 146 14.42 -1.19 -6.69
CA GLN A 146 13.48 -1.85 -7.60
C GLN A 146 12.79 -3.07 -6.95
N VAL A 147 13.52 -3.85 -6.14
CA VAL A 147 12.94 -4.96 -5.39
C VAL A 147 11.91 -4.46 -4.38
N ASP A 148 12.25 -3.41 -3.62
CA ASP A 148 11.35 -2.77 -2.67
C ASP A 148 10.09 -2.26 -3.38
N LYS A 149 10.26 -1.59 -4.52
CA LYS A 149 9.15 -1.11 -5.35
C LYS A 149 8.17 -2.22 -5.76
N GLU A 150 8.66 -3.35 -6.27
CA GLU A 150 7.80 -4.48 -6.66
C GLU A 150 7.08 -5.10 -5.45
N ALA A 151 7.74 -5.15 -4.29
CA ALA A 151 7.12 -5.60 -3.04
C ALA A 151 5.97 -4.68 -2.61
N TRP A 152 6.20 -3.35 -2.60
CA TRP A 152 5.17 -2.37 -2.29
C TRP A 152 3.98 -2.40 -3.25
N LEU A 153 4.24 -2.48 -4.56
CA LEU A 153 3.19 -2.60 -5.57
C LEU A 153 2.38 -3.89 -5.38
N THR A 154 3.03 -5.01 -5.04
CA THR A 154 2.34 -6.27 -4.75
C THR A 154 1.44 -6.13 -3.52
N VAL A 155 1.92 -5.49 -2.45
CA VAL A 155 1.09 -5.22 -1.26
C VAL A 155 -0.09 -4.35 -1.65
N GLU A 156 0.12 -3.27 -2.42
CA GLU A 156 -0.93 -2.37 -2.90
C GLU A 156 -2.07 -3.14 -3.59
N VAL A 157 -1.73 -4.01 -4.54
CA VAL A 157 -2.71 -4.82 -5.28
C VAL A 157 -3.50 -5.75 -4.36
N ILE A 158 -2.90 -6.26 -3.29
CA ILE A 158 -3.60 -7.14 -2.33
C ILE A 158 -4.53 -6.30 -1.44
N VAL A 159 -4.05 -5.19 -0.90
CA VAL A 159 -4.80 -4.42 0.13
C VAL A 159 -5.88 -3.51 -0.46
N GLN A 160 -5.91 -3.32 -1.78
CA GLN A 160 -6.95 -2.53 -2.45
C GLN A 160 -8.36 -3.12 -2.31
N TYR A 161 -8.48 -4.41 -1.96
CA TYR A 161 -9.77 -5.09 -1.79
C TYR A 161 -9.99 -5.56 -0.35
N ARG A 162 -11.10 -5.12 0.26
CA ARG A 162 -11.53 -5.57 1.61
C ARG A 162 -11.59 -7.08 1.75
N VAL A 163 -12.09 -7.79 0.73
CA VAL A 163 -12.21 -9.25 0.77
C VAL A 163 -10.86 -9.96 0.78
N TYR A 164 -9.79 -9.34 0.27
CA TYR A 164 -8.44 -9.90 0.37
C TYR A 164 -7.84 -9.61 1.73
N CYS A 165 -8.01 -8.40 2.26
CA CYS A 165 -7.61 -8.08 3.63
C CYS A 165 -8.25 -9.03 4.65
N ALA A 166 -9.51 -9.45 4.43
CA ALA A 166 -10.22 -10.42 5.29
C ALA A 166 -9.60 -11.82 5.32
N VAL A 167 -8.77 -12.18 4.33
CA VAL A 167 -8.08 -13.47 4.28
C VAL A 167 -6.76 -13.44 5.05
N LEU A 168 -6.18 -12.25 5.25
CA LEU A 168 -4.88 -12.06 5.89
C LEU A 168 -4.96 -12.27 7.40
N ASP A 169 -3.86 -12.75 7.98
CA ASP A 169 -3.73 -12.81 9.43
C ASP A 169 -3.63 -11.40 10.02
N TYR A 170 -4.41 -11.12 11.06
CA TYR A 170 -4.43 -9.81 11.72
C TYR A 170 -3.03 -9.34 12.14
N LYS A 171 -2.20 -10.27 12.62
CA LYS A 171 -0.82 -9.98 13.02
C LYS A 171 0.01 -9.47 11.84
N ASP A 172 -0.07 -10.12 10.69
CA ASP A 172 0.70 -9.75 9.50
C ASP A 172 0.18 -8.43 8.92
N TRP A 173 -1.15 -8.26 8.86
CA TRP A 173 -1.77 -7.00 8.45
C TRP A 173 -1.34 -5.84 9.36
N LYS A 174 -1.35 -6.04 10.68
CA LYS A 174 -0.96 -5.02 11.67
C LYS A 174 0.52 -4.67 11.57
N ASN A 175 1.37 -5.67 11.42
CA ASN A 175 2.81 -5.45 11.22
C ASN A 175 3.05 -4.64 9.94
N MET A 176 2.38 -4.98 8.83
CA MET A 176 2.50 -4.24 7.58
C MET A 176 2.02 -2.79 7.72
N LEU A 177 0.93 -2.54 8.46
CA LEU A 177 0.48 -1.18 8.76
C LEU A 177 1.52 -0.39 9.54
N GLN A 178 2.16 -1.00 10.55
CA GLN A 178 3.23 -0.37 11.31
C GLN A 178 4.43 -0.04 10.43
N VAL A 179 4.85 -0.96 9.56
CA VAL A 179 5.93 -0.74 8.59
C VAL A 179 5.58 0.37 7.61
N ALA A 180 4.35 0.39 7.07
CA ALA A 180 3.90 1.40 6.13
C ALA A 180 3.83 2.81 6.75
N LEU A 181 3.28 2.94 7.96
CA LEU A 181 3.28 4.20 8.72
C LEU A 181 4.70 4.63 9.09
N GLY A 182 5.54 3.69 9.52
CA GLY A 182 6.95 3.94 9.79
C GLY A 182 7.66 4.51 8.56
N SER A 183 7.40 3.97 7.37
CA SER A 183 8.06 4.39 6.13
C SER A 183 7.80 5.86 5.74
N ILE A 184 6.68 6.43 6.18
CA ILE A 184 6.35 7.84 5.96
C ILE A 184 6.68 8.70 7.18
N SER A 185 7.24 8.15 8.26
CA SER A 185 7.44 8.88 9.51
C SER A 185 8.44 10.05 9.33
N PRO A 186 8.12 11.25 9.87
CA PRO A 186 9.04 12.40 9.86
C PRO A 186 10.38 12.15 10.53
N SER A 187 10.47 11.17 11.42
CA SER A 187 11.73 10.83 12.09
C SER A 187 12.72 10.11 11.19
N LEU A 188 12.27 9.56 10.04
CA LEU A 188 13.14 8.81 9.13
C LEU A 188 13.74 9.68 8.04
N ASP A 189 13.04 10.71 7.59
CA ASP A 189 13.49 11.58 6.51
C ASP A 189 13.00 13.01 6.73
N SER A 190 13.94 13.95 6.70
CA SER A 190 13.64 15.38 6.83
C SER A 190 12.74 15.89 5.69
N ARG A 191 12.71 15.21 4.53
CA ARG A 191 11.85 15.58 3.40
C ARG A 191 10.44 15.00 3.49
N LEU A 192 10.15 14.16 4.49
CA LEU A 192 8.83 13.56 4.76
C LEU A 192 8.29 12.59 3.70
N ILE A 193 9.02 12.40 2.60
CA ILE A 193 8.65 11.56 1.46
C ILE A 193 9.40 10.22 1.46
N GLY A 194 10.57 10.13 2.11
CA GLY A 194 11.43 8.96 2.04
C GLY A 194 11.95 8.73 0.62
N ASP A 195 11.90 7.49 0.16
CA ASP A 195 12.20 7.17 -1.25
C ASP A 195 11.09 7.71 -2.18
N ALA A 196 11.48 8.64 -3.07
CA ALA A 196 10.59 9.30 -4.00
C ALA A 196 9.92 8.32 -5.00
N ASP A 197 10.60 7.24 -5.36
CA ASP A 197 10.11 6.27 -6.35
C ASP A 197 8.96 5.40 -5.81
N THR A 198 8.85 5.29 -4.48
CA THR A 198 7.84 4.46 -3.80
C THR A 198 6.89 5.24 -2.89
N ALA A 199 7.15 6.53 -2.63
CA ALA A 199 6.38 7.36 -1.68
C ALA A 199 4.86 7.31 -1.90
N THR A 200 4.41 7.48 -3.15
CA THR A 200 2.99 7.44 -3.51
C THR A 200 2.39 6.06 -3.27
N THR A 201 3.11 4.99 -3.60
CA THR A 201 2.66 3.61 -3.37
C THR A 201 2.56 3.29 -1.88
N ARG A 202 3.59 3.66 -1.09
CA ARG A 202 3.59 3.46 0.37
C ARG A 202 2.42 4.15 1.05
N THR A 203 2.13 5.39 0.64
CA THR A 203 1.00 6.16 1.19
C THR A 203 -0.36 5.57 0.76
N ARG A 204 -0.48 5.10 -0.49
CA ARG A 204 -1.68 4.37 -0.95
C ARG A 204 -1.88 3.07 -0.17
N VAL A 205 -0.81 2.33 0.13
CA VAL A 205 -0.87 1.13 0.96
C VAL A 205 -1.39 1.45 2.36
N VAL A 206 -0.91 2.52 3.01
CA VAL A 206 -1.47 2.99 4.31
C VAL A 206 -2.97 3.21 4.19
N ARG A 207 -3.40 3.99 3.18
CA ARG A 207 -4.81 4.29 2.97
C ARG A 207 -5.64 3.02 2.76
N PHE A 208 -5.20 2.13 1.88
CA PHE A 208 -5.93 0.92 1.54
C PHE A 208 -5.99 -0.07 2.71
N LEU A 209 -4.89 -0.26 3.45
CA LEU A 209 -4.90 -1.07 4.67
C LEU A 209 -6.01 -0.60 5.62
N LEU A 210 -6.09 0.70 5.87
CA LEU A 210 -7.06 1.29 6.81
C LEU A 210 -8.50 1.28 6.25
N LYS A 211 -8.69 1.74 5.01
CA LYS A 211 -10.01 1.80 4.35
C LYS A 211 -10.64 0.42 4.17
N ASN A 212 -9.82 -0.57 3.80
CA ASN A 212 -10.26 -1.93 3.54
C ASN A 212 -10.04 -2.86 4.74
N CYS A 213 -9.78 -2.32 5.93
CA CYS A 213 -9.54 -3.10 7.14
C CYS A 213 -10.79 -3.91 7.52
N PRO A 214 -10.71 -5.25 7.60
CA PRO A 214 -11.83 -6.08 8.03
C PRO A 214 -12.00 -6.08 9.56
N PHE A 215 -11.04 -5.53 10.30
CA PHE A 215 -10.96 -5.54 11.76
C PHE A 215 -11.45 -4.20 12.35
N ASP A 216 -11.80 -4.21 13.64
CA ASP A 216 -12.09 -2.98 14.36
C ASP A 216 -10.80 -2.17 14.59
N LEU A 217 -10.81 -0.90 14.17
CA LEU A 217 -9.67 0.01 14.30
C LEU A 217 -9.73 0.88 15.56
N VAL A 218 -10.79 0.83 16.38
CA VAL A 218 -11.01 1.75 17.51
C VAL A 218 -9.78 1.88 18.42
N GLU A 219 -9.15 0.76 18.79
CA GLU A 219 -7.94 0.74 19.64
C GLU A 219 -6.70 1.33 18.95
N LEU A 220 -6.66 1.33 17.62
CA LEU A 220 -5.55 1.85 16.83
C LEU A 220 -5.70 3.35 16.50
N LEU A 221 -6.92 3.90 16.55
CA LEU A 221 -7.19 5.30 16.22
C LEU A 221 -6.25 6.32 16.89
N PRO A 222 -5.90 6.21 18.19
CA PRO A 222 -5.00 7.19 18.83
C PRO A 222 -3.63 7.22 18.16
N VAL A 223 -3.07 6.05 17.83
CA VAL A 223 -1.76 5.91 17.21
C VAL A 223 -1.82 6.39 15.76
N LEU A 224 -2.86 6.00 15.01
CA LEU A 224 -3.03 6.39 13.60
C LEU A 224 -3.11 7.91 13.44
N VAL A 225 -3.96 8.56 14.24
CA VAL A 225 -4.13 10.01 14.21
C VAL A 225 -2.85 10.72 14.67
N LYS A 226 -2.14 10.16 15.64
CA LYS A 226 -0.84 10.70 16.07
C LYS A 226 0.18 10.65 14.94
N GLU A 227 0.44 9.49 14.35
CA GLU A 227 1.50 9.32 13.33
C GLU A 227 1.23 10.18 12.09
N ILE A 228 -0.01 10.17 11.58
CA ILE A 228 -0.38 11.02 10.44
C ILE A 228 -0.37 12.51 10.83
N GLY A 229 -0.81 12.85 12.05
CA GLY A 229 -0.77 14.22 12.55
C GLY A 229 0.64 14.77 12.72
N ASP A 230 1.58 13.96 13.22
CA ASP A 230 2.99 14.30 13.34
C ASP A 230 3.61 14.53 11.95
N TRP A 231 3.17 13.78 10.93
CA TRP A 231 3.54 14.03 9.52
C TRP A 231 3.13 15.41 9.03
N PHE A 232 1.85 15.79 9.23
CA PHE A 232 1.37 17.12 8.85
C PHE A 232 2.05 18.23 9.64
N GLU A 233 2.31 18.02 10.93
CA GLU A 233 3.02 18.97 11.79
C GLU A 233 4.41 19.30 11.23
N ALA A 234 5.18 18.28 10.86
CA ALA A 234 6.49 18.45 10.24
C ALA A 234 6.38 19.13 8.86
N GLY A 235 5.39 18.75 8.06
CA GLY A 235 5.14 19.31 6.74
C GLY A 235 4.84 20.81 6.70
N LYS A 236 4.50 21.43 7.85
CA LYS A 236 4.28 22.88 7.94
C LYS A 236 5.56 23.70 7.74
N GLY A 237 6.73 23.09 7.94
CA GLY A 237 8.05 23.72 7.79
C GLY A 237 8.57 23.73 6.36
N GLU A 238 8.03 22.87 5.49
CA GLU A 238 8.53 22.68 4.13
C GLU A 238 8.05 23.78 3.18
N ALA A 239 8.98 24.26 2.33
CA ALA A 239 8.67 25.22 1.28
C ALA A 239 7.89 24.51 0.16
N MET A 240 6.59 24.79 0.07
CA MET A 240 5.75 24.22 -0.98
C MET A 240 5.89 25.05 -2.24
N GLU A 241 6.83 24.67 -3.10
CA GLU A 241 6.97 25.27 -4.43
C GLU A 241 5.68 25.08 -5.25
N LYS A 242 5.46 25.99 -6.21
CA LYS A 242 4.17 26.22 -6.90
C LYS A 242 3.72 25.10 -7.85
N ASP A 243 4.41 23.96 -7.88
CA ASP A 243 4.12 22.90 -8.84
C ASP A 243 3.02 21.97 -8.34
N ALA A 244 2.00 21.80 -9.18
CA ALA A 244 0.86 20.91 -8.93
C ALA A 244 1.28 19.44 -8.74
N ASP A 245 2.45 19.07 -9.27
CA ASP A 245 3.05 17.72 -9.20
C ASP A 245 4.07 17.56 -8.06
N ASN A 246 4.04 18.44 -7.06
CA ASN A 246 4.87 18.28 -5.88
C ASN A 246 4.48 16.97 -5.16
N LEU A 247 5.38 15.99 -5.17
CA LEU A 247 5.20 14.66 -4.55
C LEU A 247 4.72 14.76 -3.10
N LEU A 248 5.18 15.78 -2.36
CA LEU A 248 4.74 16.06 -0.99
C LEU A 248 3.23 16.32 -0.92
N LEU A 249 2.67 17.05 -1.90
CA LEU A 249 1.23 17.33 -1.98
C LEU A 249 0.41 16.10 -2.37
N VAL A 250 0.97 15.18 -3.16
CA VAL A 250 0.33 13.90 -3.50
C VAL A 250 0.22 13.00 -2.26
N VAL A 251 1.32 12.90 -1.50
CA VAL A 251 1.35 12.18 -0.21
C VAL A 251 0.37 12.82 0.77
N ALA A 252 0.42 14.14 0.95
CA ALA A 252 -0.48 14.88 1.82
C ALA A 252 -1.95 14.66 1.45
N SER A 253 -2.30 14.71 0.16
CA SER A 253 -3.67 14.50 -0.30
C SER A 253 -4.16 13.09 0.04
N THR A 254 -3.33 12.06 -0.15
CA THR A 254 -3.69 10.68 0.20
C THR A 254 -3.86 10.50 1.72
N LEU A 255 -3.04 11.17 2.54
CA LEU A 255 -3.19 11.16 4.00
C LEU A 255 -4.44 11.91 4.47
N LEU A 256 -4.80 13.02 3.81
CA LEU A 256 -6.05 13.75 4.07
C LEU A 256 -7.27 12.88 3.77
N GLU A 257 -7.27 12.18 2.63
CA GLU A 257 -8.31 11.20 2.30
C GLU A 257 -8.39 10.09 3.36
N THR A 258 -7.24 9.60 3.82
CA THR A 258 -7.16 8.56 4.84
C THR A 258 -7.80 9.03 6.15
N LEU A 259 -7.43 10.21 6.66
CA LEU A 259 -8.04 10.78 7.85
C LEU A 259 -9.55 11.02 7.65
N THR A 260 -9.95 11.50 6.48
CA THR A 260 -11.36 11.75 6.15
C THR A 260 -12.18 10.46 6.13
N ASP A 261 -11.65 9.39 5.55
CA ASP A 261 -12.29 8.07 5.52
C ASP A 261 -12.42 7.49 6.95
N LEU A 262 -11.40 7.68 7.80
CA LEU A 262 -11.47 7.30 9.22
C LEU A 262 -12.50 8.14 10.00
N MET A 263 -12.56 9.46 9.76
CA MET A 263 -13.56 10.35 10.37
C MET A 263 -14.98 9.96 10.00
N ARG A 264 -15.23 9.54 8.75
CA ARG A 264 -16.54 9.04 8.30
C ARG A 264 -16.91 7.73 8.97
N THR A 265 -15.95 6.81 9.10
CA THR A 265 -16.20 5.44 9.57
C THR A 265 -16.29 5.35 11.10
N TYR A 266 -15.45 6.10 11.81
CA TYR A 266 -15.29 6.02 13.27
C TYR A 266 -15.61 7.34 13.98
N PHE A 267 -16.60 8.08 13.48
CA PHE A 267 -16.89 9.47 13.82
C PHE A 267 -16.80 9.78 15.33
N GLY A 268 -17.55 9.07 16.18
CA GLY A 268 -17.52 9.28 17.63
C GLY A 268 -16.18 8.90 18.27
N SER A 269 -15.65 7.72 17.94
CA SER A 269 -14.44 7.17 18.56
C SER A 269 -13.17 7.94 18.19
N ILE A 270 -13.11 8.53 16.99
CA ILE A 270 -11.92 9.25 16.51
C ILE A 270 -11.89 10.72 16.96
N ALA A 271 -13.05 11.28 17.33
CA ALA A 271 -13.21 12.70 17.59
C ALA A 271 -12.20 13.26 18.62
N PRO A 272 -11.98 12.65 19.80
CA PRO A 272 -11.06 13.23 20.80
C PRO A 272 -9.62 13.38 20.26
N PHE A 273 -9.19 12.43 19.44
CA PHE A 273 -7.85 12.43 18.85
C PHE A 273 -7.74 13.43 17.71
N MET A 274 -8.75 13.48 16.84
CA MET A 274 -8.79 14.43 15.73
C MET A 274 -8.91 15.86 16.21
N LEU A 275 -9.73 16.16 17.22
CA LEU A 275 -9.84 17.52 17.77
C LEU A 275 -8.54 18.00 18.43
N LYS A 276 -7.75 17.08 19.00
CA LYS A 276 -6.43 17.37 19.56
C LYS A 276 -5.38 17.67 18.49
N ARG A 277 -5.39 16.93 17.36
CA ARG A 277 -4.31 16.96 16.35
C ARG A 277 -4.67 17.70 15.05
N GLY A 278 -5.94 17.84 14.75
CA GLY A 278 -6.46 18.34 13.46
C GLY A 278 -6.06 19.78 13.15
N VAL A 279 -5.72 20.59 14.16
CA VAL A 279 -5.18 21.94 13.96
C VAL A 279 -3.92 21.94 13.10
N ALA A 280 -3.00 20.99 13.33
CA ALA A 280 -1.78 20.88 12.54
C ALA A 280 -2.09 20.64 11.05
N VAL A 281 -3.10 19.81 10.80
CA VAL A 281 -3.60 19.50 9.45
C VAL A 281 -4.23 20.72 8.80
N LEU A 282 -5.05 21.49 9.54
CA LEU A 282 -5.63 22.75 9.05
C LEU A 282 -4.56 23.80 8.72
N GLU A 283 -3.56 23.96 9.58
CA GLU A 283 -2.44 24.88 9.35
C GLU A 283 -1.65 24.49 8.10
N PHE A 284 -1.39 23.18 7.91
CA PHE A 284 -0.76 22.65 6.70
C PHE A 284 -1.60 22.96 5.45
N ILE A 285 -2.92 22.72 5.49
CA ILE A 285 -3.83 23.01 4.37
C ILE A 285 -3.78 24.50 4.01
N GLY A 286 -3.85 25.38 5.01
CA GLY A 286 -3.80 26.82 4.79
C GLY A 286 -2.49 27.30 4.17
N LYS A 287 -1.35 26.76 4.60
CA LYS A 287 -0.04 27.07 4.02
C LYS A 287 0.09 26.53 2.59
N SER A 288 -0.19 25.25 2.39
CA SER A 288 -0.01 24.54 1.12
C SER A 288 -0.92 25.04 -0.01
N ASN A 289 -2.08 25.60 0.33
CA ASN A 289 -3.05 26.08 -0.66
C ASN A 289 -3.03 27.61 -0.84
N LYS A 290 -2.21 28.36 -0.10
CA LYS A 290 -2.18 29.85 -0.12
C LYS A 290 -1.94 30.45 -1.51
N ALA A 291 -1.19 29.78 -2.38
CA ALA A 291 -0.86 30.27 -3.72
C ALA A 291 -1.86 29.81 -4.81
N ARG A 292 -2.88 29.00 -4.46
CA ARG A 292 -3.79 28.42 -5.44
C ARG A 292 -4.94 29.39 -5.76
N LYS A 293 -5.04 29.78 -7.04
CA LYS A 293 -6.08 30.69 -7.54
C LYS A 293 -7.51 30.12 -7.57
N ASN A 294 -7.66 28.80 -7.41
CA ASN A 294 -8.94 28.11 -7.61
C ASN A 294 -9.67 27.74 -6.30
N GLY A 295 -9.19 28.25 -5.17
CA GLY A 295 -9.71 27.95 -3.83
C GLY A 295 -9.41 26.52 -3.35
N LEU A 296 -9.96 26.16 -2.19
CA LEU A 296 -9.84 24.83 -1.58
C LEU A 296 -10.76 23.82 -2.32
N ARG A 297 -10.19 22.72 -2.82
CA ARG A 297 -10.92 21.65 -3.54
C ARG A 297 -10.35 20.27 -3.18
N GLY A 298 -11.11 19.21 -3.47
CA GLY A 298 -10.68 17.82 -3.29
C GLY A 298 -10.42 17.45 -1.83
N ALA A 299 -9.42 16.62 -1.59
CA ALA A 299 -9.10 16.08 -0.26
C ALA A 299 -8.95 17.16 0.85
N PRO A 300 -8.29 18.32 0.63
CA PRO A 300 -8.28 19.42 1.59
C PRO A 300 -9.68 19.93 1.98
N ALA A 301 -10.57 20.14 1.01
CA ALA A 301 -11.91 20.64 1.26
C ALA A 301 -12.77 19.60 1.99
N GLU A 302 -12.71 18.33 1.57
CA GLU A 302 -13.43 17.24 2.23
C GLU A 302 -12.99 17.05 3.68
N PHE A 303 -11.69 17.14 3.95
CA PHE A 303 -11.14 17.06 5.30
C PHE A 303 -11.69 18.21 6.17
N VAL A 304 -11.63 19.46 5.69
CA VAL A 304 -12.12 20.63 6.44
C VAL A 304 -13.59 20.48 6.77
N MET A 305 -14.42 20.09 5.79
CA MET A 305 -15.85 19.88 6.01
C MET A 305 -16.12 18.82 7.07
N LYS A 306 -15.45 17.66 7.00
CA LYS A 306 -15.65 16.58 7.97
C LYS A 306 -15.09 16.90 9.35
N PHE A 307 -13.99 17.65 9.42
CA PHE A 307 -13.42 18.12 10.68
C PHE A 307 -14.35 19.12 11.40
N LEU A 308 -14.98 20.03 10.66
CA LEU A 308 -15.96 20.98 11.21
C LEU A 308 -17.23 20.28 11.70
N GLU A 309 -17.72 19.29 10.95
CA GLU A 309 -18.84 18.45 11.38
C GLU A 309 -18.54 17.72 12.69
N LEU A 310 -17.34 17.12 12.80
CA LEU A 310 -16.86 16.51 14.05
C LEU A 310 -16.80 17.52 15.19
N PHE A 311 -16.24 18.70 14.97
CA PHE A 311 -16.16 19.74 16.00
C PHE A 311 -17.55 20.14 16.49
N GLN A 312 -18.47 20.45 15.58
CA GLN A 312 -19.84 20.86 15.92
C GLN A 312 -20.58 19.80 16.76
N HIS A 313 -20.40 18.52 16.45
CA HIS A 313 -21.06 17.44 17.17
C HIS A 313 -20.47 17.19 18.57
N ASN A 314 -19.19 17.49 18.78
CA ASN A 314 -18.49 17.22 20.05
C ASN A 314 -18.38 18.46 20.95
N GLU A 315 -18.60 19.67 20.44
CA GLU A 315 -18.69 20.90 21.24
C GLU A 315 -19.90 20.88 22.21
N THR A 316 -20.90 20.05 21.92
CA THR A 316 -22.14 19.93 22.72
C THR A 316 -22.10 18.83 23.79
N THR A 317 -21.07 17.98 23.83
CA THR A 317 -21.00 16.79 24.67
C THR A 317 -19.77 16.77 25.58
N VAL A 318 -19.93 17.35 26.77
CA VAL A 318 -19.09 17.24 28.00
C VAL A 318 -17.63 17.75 27.90
N PRO A 319 -17.16 18.57 28.87
CA PRO A 319 -15.94 19.39 28.71
C PRO A 319 -14.59 18.66 28.68
N ASP A 320 -14.53 17.38 29.08
CA ASP A 320 -13.25 16.74 29.41
C ASP A 320 -12.41 16.28 28.19
N PHE A 321 -12.97 16.34 26.98
CA PHE A 321 -12.30 15.89 25.75
C PHE A 321 -12.17 16.96 24.65
N CYS A 322 -12.74 18.16 24.83
CA CYS A 322 -12.70 19.21 23.82
C CYS A 322 -11.42 20.07 23.97
N TYR A 323 -10.29 19.54 23.51
CA TYR A 323 -8.99 20.25 23.55
C TYR A 323 -8.87 21.43 22.59
N LEU A 324 -9.82 21.59 21.66
CA LEU A 324 -9.86 22.70 20.70
C LEU A 324 -10.88 23.74 21.15
N THR A 325 -10.43 24.95 21.47
CA THR A 325 -11.35 26.04 21.82
C THR A 325 -11.97 26.66 20.57
N PRO A 326 -13.22 27.15 20.62
CA PRO A 326 -13.87 27.83 19.49
C PRO A 326 -13.04 29.00 18.95
N LYS A 327 -12.37 29.74 19.84
CA LYS A 327 -11.47 30.84 19.47
C LYS A 327 -10.27 30.37 18.63
N LYS A 328 -9.67 29.23 18.98
CA LYS A 328 -8.53 28.66 18.24
C LYS A 328 -9.00 28.13 16.88
N LEU A 329 -10.16 27.46 16.82
CA LEU A 329 -10.74 27.02 15.56
C LEU A 329 -11.06 28.20 14.64
N LEU A 330 -11.73 29.23 15.16
CA LEU A 330 -12.10 30.43 14.41
C LEU A 330 -10.87 31.08 13.78
N ARG A 331 -9.77 31.20 14.54
CA ARG A 331 -8.50 31.75 14.04
C ARG A 331 -7.98 31.00 12.82
N GLU A 332 -8.02 29.67 12.84
CA GLU A 332 -7.57 28.86 11.70
C GLU A 332 -8.56 28.93 10.54
N MET A 333 -9.87 28.95 10.81
CA MET A 333 -10.89 29.11 9.77
C MET A 333 -10.77 30.45 9.04
N THR A 334 -10.48 31.54 9.75
CA THR A 334 -10.26 32.85 9.11
C THR A 334 -9.10 32.81 8.10
N LYS A 335 -8.02 32.08 8.40
CA LYS A 335 -6.91 31.90 7.46
C LYS A 335 -7.35 31.08 6.24
N LEU A 336 -8.13 30.02 6.45
CA LEU A 336 -8.63 29.17 5.35
C LEU A 336 -9.65 29.90 4.47
N VAL A 337 -10.45 30.81 5.01
CA VAL A 337 -11.39 31.64 4.23
C VAL A 337 -10.62 32.51 3.23
N GLN A 338 -9.49 33.10 3.63
CA GLN A 338 -8.63 33.85 2.72
C GLN A 338 -8.10 32.98 1.57
N VAL A 339 -7.81 31.70 1.84
CA VAL A 339 -7.38 30.73 0.82
C VAL A 339 -8.55 30.28 -0.07
N ALA A 340 -9.75 30.14 0.49
CA ALA A 340 -10.93 29.71 -0.24
C ALA A 340 -11.46 30.78 -1.22
N MET A 341 -11.29 32.06 -0.88
CA MET A 341 -11.79 33.19 -1.68
C MET A 341 -10.87 33.59 -2.86
N GLY A 342 -9.64 33.06 -2.92
CA GLY A 342 -8.69 33.30 -4.01
C GLY A 342 -7.77 34.49 -3.78
#